data_AF-A0A2T3NIH5-F1
#
_entry.id   AF-A0A2T3NIH5-F1
#
_cell.length_a   1.000
_cell.length_b   1.000
_cell.length_c   1.000
_cell.angle_alpha   90.00
_cell.angle_beta   90.00
_cell.angle_gamma   90.00
#
_symmetry.space_group_name_H-M   'P 1'
#
loop_
_entity.id
_entity.type
_entity.pdbx_description
1 polymer ?
#
loop_
_entity_poly.entity_id
_entity_poly.type
_entity_poly.pdbx_seq_one_letter_code
_entity_poly.pdbx_strand_id
1 'polypeptide(L)'
;MAGLNSQMILDTRVLEKFSQLPVELAKAARRAVVKTNRWLRAVSMADLGYELSIDSKAMKTRYRVYQRGHTSKLWVGVREVGVHRLGKPVQGRDGVTVGRHFYKGAFISPMDSDQLLVFRRQSRARKSIKLVTMDISEQSEEIIESYLPELNRKFEEHFHHEFKFVLSSAK
;
A
#
# COMPACT_ATOMS: atom_id res chain seq x y z
N MET A 1 50.59 -23.95 -42.09
CA MET A 1 49.35 -23.16 -42.04
C MET A 1 49.12 -22.72 -40.59
N ALA A 2 49.60 -21.53 -40.21
CA ALA A 2 49.35 -20.99 -38.87
C ALA A 2 47.92 -20.41 -38.87
N GLY A 3 46.98 -21.14 -38.26
CA GLY A 3 45.60 -20.68 -38.16
C GLY A 3 45.49 -19.50 -37.19
N LEU A 4 44.81 -18.43 -37.63
CA LEU A 4 44.45 -17.24 -36.83
C LEU A 4 43.68 -17.55 -35.53
N ASN A 5 43.24 -18.80 -35.32
CA ASN A 5 42.31 -19.19 -34.27
C ASN A 5 42.96 -19.55 -32.92
N SER A 6 44.29 -19.62 -32.81
CA SER A 6 44.94 -20.02 -31.54
C SER A 6 44.87 -18.93 -30.45
N GLN A 7 44.66 -17.66 -30.84
CA GLN A 7 44.62 -16.52 -29.90
C GLN A 7 43.20 -16.01 -29.57
N MET A 8 42.14 -16.52 -30.22
CA MET A 8 40.74 -16.17 -29.89
C MET A 8 40.13 -17.17 -28.89
N ILE A 9 40.73 -17.26 -27.70
CA ILE A 9 40.14 -18.04 -26.61
C ILE A 9 39.24 -17.11 -25.79
N LEU A 10 37.96 -17.46 -25.67
CA LEU A 10 37.02 -16.75 -24.82
C LEU A 10 37.36 -17.04 -23.35
N ASP A 11 37.68 -16.00 -22.58
CA ASP A 11 37.87 -16.14 -21.13
C ASP A 11 36.52 -16.37 -20.43
N THR A 12 36.29 -17.59 -19.96
CA THR A 12 35.08 -18.00 -19.24
C THR A 12 35.22 -17.92 -17.73
N ARG A 13 36.36 -17.50 -17.19
CA ARG A 13 36.59 -17.41 -15.72
C ARG A 13 35.62 -16.44 -15.04
N VAL A 14 35.05 -15.50 -15.80
CA VAL A 14 33.98 -14.62 -15.30
C VAL A 14 32.76 -15.41 -14.81
N LEU A 15 32.54 -16.63 -15.29
CA LEU A 15 31.44 -17.51 -14.85
C LEU A 15 31.62 -17.99 -13.41
N GLU A 16 32.86 -18.10 -12.90
CA GLU A 16 33.14 -18.49 -11.52
C GLU A 16 32.56 -17.48 -10.51
N LYS A 17 32.47 -16.21 -10.91
CA LYS A 17 31.85 -15.13 -10.12
C LYS A 17 30.36 -15.35 -9.88
N PHE A 18 29.71 -16.17 -10.70
CA PHE A 18 28.28 -16.50 -10.59
C PHE A 18 28.02 -17.80 -9.79
N SER A 19 29.01 -18.34 -9.09
CA SER A 19 28.84 -19.52 -8.23
C SER A 19 27.74 -19.35 -7.16
N GLN A 20 27.49 -18.13 -6.68
CA GLN A 20 26.42 -17.81 -5.71
C GLN A 20 25.12 -17.32 -6.35
N LEU A 21 25.00 -17.37 -7.69
CA LEU A 21 23.86 -16.83 -8.43
C LEU A 21 22.49 -17.36 -7.94
N PRO A 22 22.31 -18.65 -7.58
CA PRO A 22 21.02 -19.12 -7.06
C PRO A 22 20.58 -18.40 -5.77
N VAL A 23 21.53 -18.14 -4.87
CA VAL A 23 21.27 -17.47 -3.59
C VAL A 23 20.94 -15.99 -3.83
N GLU A 24 21.71 -15.32 -4.69
CA GLU A 24 21.47 -13.92 -5.04
C GLU A 24 20.17 -13.72 -5.82
N LEU A 25 19.82 -14.66 -6.70
CA LEU A 25 18.54 -14.65 -7.42
C LEU A 25 17.35 -14.77 -6.46
N ALA A 26 17.45 -15.65 -5.46
CA ALA A 26 16.42 -15.78 -4.43
C ALA A 26 16.30 -14.51 -3.56
N LYS A 27 17.40 -13.77 -3.34
CA LYS A 27 17.37 -12.47 -2.66
C LYS A 27 16.74 -11.39 -3.56
N ALA A 28 17.10 -11.35 -4.84
CA ALA A 28 16.53 -10.45 -5.84
C ALA A 28 15.01 -10.64 -5.98
N ALA A 29 14.54 -11.88 -6.08
CA ALA A 29 13.12 -12.22 -6.09
C ALA A 29 12.41 -11.69 -4.84
N ARG A 30 12.96 -11.93 -3.64
CA ARG A 30 12.41 -11.41 -2.39
C ARG A 30 12.30 -9.89 -2.40
N ARG A 31 13.35 -9.17 -2.80
CA ARG A 31 13.33 -7.71 -2.91
C ARG A 31 12.29 -7.23 -3.93
N ALA A 32 12.14 -7.92 -5.05
CA ALA A 32 11.14 -7.61 -6.06
C ALA A 32 9.72 -7.72 -5.49
N VAL A 33 9.36 -8.83 -4.82
CA VAL A 33 8.03 -8.97 -4.18
C VAL A 33 7.78 -7.84 -3.17
N VAL A 34 8.79 -7.45 -2.38
CA VAL A 34 8.68 -6.34 -1.43
C VAL A 34 8.43 -5.01 -2.13
N LYS A 35 9.15 -4.74 -3.22
CA LYS A 35 8.96 -3.54 -4.05
C LYS A 35 7.57 -3.53 -4.65
N THR A 36 7.09 -4.66 -5.18
CA THR A 36 5.72 -4.81 -5.71
C THR A 36 4.67 -4.49 -4.63
N ASN A 37 4.79 -5.05 -3.43
CA ASN A 37 3.83 -4.75 -2.34
C ASN A 37 3.91 -3.29 -1.88
N ARG A 38 5.08 -2.64 -1.94
CA ARG A 38 5.22 -1.21 -1.64
C ARG A 38 4.60 -0.35 -2.74
N TRP A 39 4.77 -0.74 -4.01
CA TRP A 39 4.13 -0.10 -5.14
C TRP A 39 2.61 -0.23 -5.02
N LEU A 40 2.08 -1.45 -4.88
CA LEU A 40 0.64 -1.71 -4.72
C LEU A 40 0.05 -0.91 -3.56
N ARG A 41 0.74 -0.88 -2.41
CA ARG A 41 0.36 -0.03 -1.27
C ARG A 41 0.25 1.45 -1.67
N ALA A 42 1.23 1.97 -2.41
CA ALA A 42 1.26 3.37 -2.77
C ALA A 42 0.13 3.73 -3.74
N VAL A 43 -0.05 2.94 -4.81
CA VAL A 43 -1.05 3.21 -5.84
C VAL A 43 -2.48 3.04 -5.29
N SER A 44 -2.78 1.92 -4.63
CA SER A 44 -4.12 1.66 -4.08
C SER A 44 -4.51 2.63 -2.97
N MET A 45 -3.57 3.04 -2.11
CA MET A 45 -3.84 4.04 -1.06
C MET A 45 -4.09 5.43 -1.66
N ALA A 46 -3.41 5.78 -2.76
CA ALA A 46 -3.62 7.05 -3.44
C ALA A 46 -5.00 7.10 -4.09
N ASP A 47 -5.38 6.04 -4.83
CA ASP A 47 -6.69 5.95 -5.48
C ASP A 47 -7.82 5.95 -4.46
N LEU A 48 -7.72 5.16 -3.38
CA LEU A 48 -8.75 5.15 -2.33
C LEU A 48 -8.89 6.51 -1.65
N GLY A 49 -7.76 7.20 -1.42
CA GLY A 49 -7.75 8.55 -0.88
C GLY A 49 -8.44 9.56 -1.81
N TYR A 50 -8.27 9.40 -3.12
CA TYR A 50 -8.93 10.23 -4.14
C TYR A 50 -10.44 9.94 -4.20
N GLU A 51 -10.83 8.68 -4.41
CA GLU A 51 -12.22 8.25 -4.57
C GLU A 51 -13.08 8.62 -3.35
N LEU A 52 -12.57 8.37 -2.14
CA LEU A 52 -13.31 8.62 -0.90
C LEU A 52 -13.00 9.99 -0.27
N SER A 53 -12.13 10.80 -0.88
CA SER A 53 -11.65 12.07 -0.32
C SER A 53 -11.10 11.92 1.12
N ILE A 54 -10.40 10.82 1.39
CA ILE A 54 -9.79 10.52 2.70
C ILE A 54 -8.33 10.97 2.71
N ASP A 55 -7.88 11.61 3.79
CA ASP A 55 -6.45 11.91 3.98
C ASP A 55 -5.59 10.63 4.02
N SER A 56 -4.57 10.58 3.16
CA SER A 56 -3.54 9.53 3.13
C SER A 56 -2.95 9.19 4.52
N LYS A 57 -2.80 10.17 5.42
CA LYS A 57 -2.32 9.97 6.80
C LYS A 57 -3.24 9.07 7.60
N ALA A 58 -4.55 9.18 7.38
CA ALA A 58 -5.56 8.35 8.02
C ALA A 58 -5.55 6.89 7.50
N MET A 59 -5.12 6.69 6.25
CA MET A 59 -5.03 5.37 5.62
C MET A 59 -3.67 4.68 5.85
N LYS A 60 -2.61 5.43 6.15
CA LYS A 60 -1.25 4.89 6.32
C LYS A 60 -1.15 3.73 7.32
N THR A 61 -1.94 3.76 8.39
CA THR A 61 -1.99 2.71 9.43
C THR A 61 -2.76 1.47 9.01
N ARG A 62 -3.61 1.59 7.99
CA ARG A 62 -4.48 0.55 7.42
C ARG A 62 -3.83 -0.22 6.29
N TYR A 63 -2.76 0.30 5.69
CA TYR A 63 -1.94 -0.42 4.72
C TYR A 63 -0.63 -0.86 5.34
N ARG A 64 -0.42 -2.18 5.46
CA ARG A 64 0.79 -2.75 6.06
C ARG A 64 1.38 -3.84 5.18
N VAL A 65 2.65 -3.68 4.82
CA VAL A 65 3.41 -4.73 4.12
C VAL A 65 4.05 -5.61 5.19
N TYR A 66 3.72 -6.90 5.16
CA TYR A 66 4.34 -7.91 6.03
C TYR A 66 5.22 -8.82 5.18
N GLN A 67 6.39 -9.16 5.74
CA GLN A 67 7.33 -10.11 5.12
C GLN A 67 7.59 -11.23 6.11
N ARG A 68 7.52 -12.47 5.63
CA ARG A 68 7.88 -13.66 6.39
C ARG A 68 8.59 -14.64 5.46
N GLY A 69 9.90 -14.81 5.67
CA GLY A 69 10.72 -15.71 4.84
C GLY A 69 10.64 -15.35 3.35
N HIS A 70 10.07 -16.25 2.56
CA HIS A 70 9.92 -16.10 1.10
C HIS A 70 8.59 -15.47 0.66
N THR A 71 7.70 -15.15 1.60
CA THR A 71 6.38 -14.59 1.30
C THR A 71 6.29 -13.14 1.76
N SER A 72 5.62 -12.31 0.97
CA SER A 72 5.29 -10.93 1.31
C SER A 72 3.81 -10.73 1.05
N LYS A 73 3.09 -10.12 2.00
CA LYS A 73 1.66 -9.82 1.86
C LYS A 73 1.38 -8.36 2.13
N LEU A 74 0.45 -7.79 1.39
CA LEU A 74 -0.15 -6.50 1.71
C LEU A 74 -1.42 -6.74 2.54
N TRP A 75 -1.46 -6.19 3.75
CA TRP A 75 -2.66 -6.13 4.57
C TRP A 75 -3.34 -4.78 4.38
N VAL A 76 -4.63 -4.81 4.05
CA VAL A 76 -5.49 -3.63 3.86
C VAL A 76 -6.62 -3.69 4.89
N GLY A 77 -6.72 -2.65 5.72
CA GLY A 77 -7.71 -2.56 6.79
C GLY A 77 -9.00 -1.88 6.33
N VAL A 78 -10.00 -2.69 5.96
CA VAL A 78 -11.30 -2.27 5.40
C VAL A 78 -12.38 -1.86 6.41
N ARG A 79 -12.07 -1.86 7.72
CA ARG A 79 -13.04 -1.41 8.74
C ARG A 79 -13.48 0.02 8.46
N GLU A 80 -14.70 0.35 8.85
CA GLU A 80 -15.24 1.69 8.73
C GLU A 80 -14.29 2.78 9.27
N VAL A 81 -14.38 3.97 8.68
CA VAL A 81 -13.52 5.11 8.97
C VAL A 81 -14.36 6.23 9.57
N GLY A 82 -13.89 6.83 10.67
CA GLY A 82 -14.56 8.00 11.24
C GLY A 82 -14.55 9.18 10.27
N VAL A 83 -15.71 9.81 10.08
CA VAL A 83 -15.91 10.81 9.01
C VAL A 83 -15.05 12.07 9.16
N HIS A 84 -14.54 12.36 10.35
CA HIS A 84 -13.54 13.40 10.61
C HIS A 84 -12.23 13.24 9.82
N ARG A 85 -12.00 12.10 9.17
CA ARG A 85 -10.85 11.84 8.28
C ARG A 85 -11.08 12.27 6.83
N LEU A 86 -12.31 12.63 6.48
CA LEU A 86 -12.70 13.11 5.14
C LEU A 86 -12.42 14.61 4.94
N GLY A 87 -12.05 15.31 6.02
CA GLY A 87 -11.81 16.75 6.00
C GLY A 87 -12.03 17.38 7.37
N LYS A 88 -11.89 18.70 7.44
CA LYS A 88 -12.12 19.45 8.68
C LYS A 88 -13.62 19.48 9.01
N PRO A 89 -14.07 18.97 10.17
CA PRO A 89 -15.47 19.05 10.55
C PRO A 89 -15.89 20.49 10.88
N VAL A 90 -17.08 20.87 10.43
CA VAL A 90 -17.70 22.18 10.69
C VAL A 90 -19.07 21.96 11.33
N GLN A 91 -19.26 22.53 12.53
CA GLN A 91 -20.53 22.45 13.24
C GLN A 91 -21.55 23.41 12.62
N GLY A 92 -22.71 22.90 12.26
CA GLY A 92 -23.90 23.68 11.91
C GLY A 92 -24.99 23.57 12.95
N ARG A 93 -26.12 24.25 12.71
CA ARG A 93 -27.29 24.24 13.61
C ARG A 93 -27.91 22.85 13.77
N ASP A 94 -28.06 22.12 12.65
CA ASP A 94 -28.79 20.86 12.60
C ASP A 94 -27.89 19.63 12.44
N GLY A 95 -26.57 19.79 12.44
CA GLY A 95 -25.63 18.70 12.19
C GLY A 95 -24.20 19.17 11.96
N VAL A 96 -23.38 18.28 11.40
CA VAL A 96 -21.97 18.54 11.09
C VAL A 96 -21.72 18.32 9.61
N THR A 97 -21.02 19.25 8.97
CA THR A 97 -20.51 19.08 7.61
C THR A 97 -19.06 18.62 7.67
N VAL A 98 -18.69 17.60 6.89
CA VAL A 98 -17.30 17.18 6.69
C VAL A 98 -17.05 16.93 5.22
N GLY A 99 -16.11 17.67 4.63
CA GLY A 99 -15.88 17.62 3.19
C GLY A 99 -17.17 17.97 2.43
N ARG A 100 -17.62 17.05 1.57
CA ARG A 100 -18.86 17.19 0.77
C ARG A 100 -20.11 16.61 1.45
N HIS A 101 -19.99 16.06 2.66
CA HIS A 101 -21.07 15.32 3.32
C HIS A 101 -21.65 16.11 4.50
N PHE A 102 -22.97 16.05 4.64
CA PHE A 102 -23.70 16.59 5.79
C PHE A 102 -24.28 15.47 6.66
N TYR A 103 -23.97 15.51 7.94
CA TYR A 103 -24.42 14.53 8.93
C TYR A 103 -25.43 15.17 9.87
N LYS A 104 -26.72 15.09 9.50
CA LYS A 104 -27.84 15.58 10.34
C LYS A 104 -27.81 14.97 11.73
N GLY A 105 -28.09 15.78 12.75
CA GLY A 105 -28.11 15.40 14.16
C GLY A 105 -26.76 14.98 14.74
N ALA A 106 -25.67 15.15 13.98
CA ALA A 106 -24.32 14.93 14.47
C ALA A 106 -23.80 16.17 15.21
N PHE A 107 -22.78 15.99 16.03
CA PHE A 107 -22.09 17.06 16.74
C PHE A 107 -20.59 16.77 16.83
N ILE A 108 -19.79 17.84 16.91
CA ILE A 108 -18.33 17.76 17.09
C ILE A 108 -18.01 17.64 18.58
N SER A 109 -17.11 16.72 18.92
CA SER A 109 -16.52 16.65 20.27
C SER A 109 -15.14 16.01 20.18
N PRO A 110 -14.10 16.56 20.84
CA PRO A 110 -12.80 15.90 20.90
C PRO A 110 -12.79 14.64 21.77
N MET A 111 -13.71 14.54 22.74
CA MET A 111 -13.63 13.57 23.85
C MET A 111 -12.21 13.60 24.45
N ASP A 112 -11.55 12.45 24.60
CA ASP A 112 -10.18 12.33 25.13
C ASP A 112 -9.11 12.33 24.01
N SER A 113 -9.36 13.03 22.89
CA SER A 113 -8.49 13.08 21.71
C SER A 113 -8.18 14.51 21.28
N ASP A 114 -7.03 14.72 20.65
CA ASP A 114 -6.66 16.01 20.03
C ASP A 114 -7.37 16.28 18.69
N GLN A 115 -8.22 15.35 18.24
CA GLN A 115 -8.93 15.45 16.96
C GLN A 115 -10.38 15.89 17.16
N LEU A 116 -10.88 16.74 16.26
CA LEU A 116 -12.30 17.06 16.19
C LEU A 116 -13.07 15.85 15.66
N LEU A 117 -13.53 14.97 16.55
CA LEU A 117 -14.32 13.81 16.17
C LEU A 117 -15.79 14.20 15.95
N VAL A 118 -16.50 13.40 15.17
CA VAL A 118 -17.91 13.62 14.83
C VAL A 118 -18.73 12.48 15.41
N PHE A 119 -19.70 12.82 16.26
CA PHE A 119 -20.54 11.86 16.97
C PHE A 119 -22.01 12.07 16.64
N ARG A 120 -22.81 11.02 16.78
CA ARG A 120 -24.27 11.06 16.71
C ARG A 120 -24.86 10.27 17.86
N ARG A 121 -25.89 10.82 18.49
CA ARG A 121 -26.70 10.11 19.48
C ARG A 121 -27.71 9.21 18.76
N GLN A 122 -27.65 7.90 18.97
CA GLN A 122 -28.56 6.94 18.35
C GLN A 122 -29.90 6.80 19.11
N SER A 123 -29.91 7.04 20.42
CA SER A 123 -31.11 6.91 21.26
C SER A 123 -31.04 7.78 22.51
N ARG A 124 -32.11 7.83 23.31
CA ARG A 124 -32.13 8.55 24.60
C ARG A 124 -31.33 7.86 25.72
N ALA A 125 -30.85 6.64 25.51
CA ALA A 125 -30.10 5.89 26.52
C ALA A 125 -28.76 6.56 26.85
N ARG A 126 -28.23 6.30 28.05
CA ARG A 126 -26.97 6.89 28.55
C ARG A 126 -25.75 6.59 27.64
N LYS A 127 -25.66 5.38 27.07
CA LYS A 127 -24.51 4.91 26.25
C LYS A 127 -24.84 4.83 24.74
N SER A 128 -25.51 5.84 24.20
CA SER A 128 -26.00 5.84 22.81
C SER A 128 -25.21 6.75 21.85
N ILE A 129 -24.19 7.45 22.34
CA ILE A 129 -23.33 8.29 21.51
C ILE A 129 -22.36 7.37 20.75
N LYS A 130 -22.37 7.46 19.42
CA LYS A 130 -21.49 6.70 18.54
C LYS A 130 -20.73 7.63 17.61
N LEU A 131 -19.49 7.24 17.30
CA LEU A 131 -18.71 7.90 16.27
C LEU A 131 -19.45 7.75 14.94
N VAL A 132 -19.55 8.82 14.17
CA VAL A 132 -20.07 8.76 12.81
C VAL A 132 -18.96 8.21 11.92
N THR A 133 -19.27 7.12 11.23
CA THR A 133 -18.36 6.37 10.38
C THR A 133 -18.87 6.29 8.95
N MET A 134 -17.97 5.98 8.04
CA MET A 134 -18.21 5.70 6.63
C MET A 134 -17.64 4.31 6.34
N ASP A 135 -18.41 3.48 5.67
CA ASP A 135 -17.93 2.21 5.15
C ASP A 135 -17.02 2.47 3.95
N ILE A 136 -15.93 1.70 3.88
CA ILE A 136 -14.91 1.79 2.83
C ILE A 136 -14.62 0.43 2.21
N SER A 137 -15.30 -0.65 2.64
CA SER A 137 -14.90 -2.00 2.27
C SER A 137 -15.05 -2.27 0.78
N GLU A 138 -16.21 -1.93 0.20
CA GLU A 138 -16.52 -2.13 -1.22
C GLU A 138 -15.51 -1.40 -2.11
N GLN A 139 -15.32 -0.09 -1.91
CA GLN A 139 -14.37 0.69 -2.72
C GLN A 139 -12.92 0.23 -2.51
N SER A 140 -12.56 -0.22 -1.30
CA SER A 140 -11.23 -0.78 -1.06
C SER A 140 -11.00 -2.07 -1.83
N GLU A 141 -12.00 -2.96 -1.89
CA GLU A 141 -11.93 -4.22 -2.61
C GLU A 141 -11.85 -3.98 -4.12
N GLU A 142 -12.75 -3.15 -4.67
CA GLU A 142 -12.76 -2.77 -6.09
C GLU A 142 -11.41 -2.21 -6.56
N ILE A 143 -10.84 -1.26 -5.80
CA ILE A 143 -9.55 -0.66 -6.14
C ILE A 143 -8.44 -1.71 -6.12
N ILE A 144 -8.39 -2.57 -5.10
CA ILE A 144 -7.34 -3.61 -5.02
C ILE A 144 -7.49 -4.63 -6.14
N GLU A 145 -8.72 -5.05 -6.46
CA GLU A 145 -8.99 -6.00 -7.54
C GLU A 145 -8.61 -5.44 -8.91
N SER A 146 -8.79 -4.14 -9.12
CA SER A 146 -8.41 -3.45 -10.37
C SER A 146 -6.90 -3.58 -10.69
N TYR A 147 -6.06 -3.76 -9.66
CA TYR A 147 -4.61 -3.90 -9.80
C TYR A 147 -4.13 -5.35 -9.94
N LEU A 148 -4.99 -6.35 -9.73
CA LEU A 148 -4.59 -7.76 -9.86
C LEU A 148 -4.02 -8.12 -11.23
N PRO A 149 -4.58 -7.63 -12.36
CA PRO A 149 -4.03 -7.92 -13.68
C PRO A 149 -2.60 -7.38 -13.90
N GLU A 150 -2.26 -6.26 -13.27
CA GLU A 150 -0.94 -5.62 -13.41
C GLU A 150 0.11 -6.15 -12.43
N LEU A 151 -0.31 -6.88 -11.39
CA LEU A 151 0.55 -7.26 -10.27
C LEU A 151 1.77 -8.07 -10.71
N ASN A 152 1.54 -9.05 -11.61
CA ASN A 152 2.61 -9.89 -12.15
C ASN A 152 3.57 -9.07 -13.02
N ARG A 153 3.04 -8.21 -13.90
CA ARG A 153 3.85 -7.30 -14.72
C ARG A 153 4.76 -6.42 -13.86
N LYS A 154 4.23 -5.84 -12.78
CA LYS A 154 5.02 -5.01 -11.86
C LYS A 154 6.04 -5.81 -11.06
N PHE A 155 5.71 -7.03 -10.68
CA PHE A 155 6.70 -7.94 -10.11
C PHE A 155 7.83 -8.25 -11.09
N GLU A 156 7.53 -8.59 -12.34
CA GLU A 156 8.52 -8.86 -13.37
C GLU A 156 9.43 -7.65 -13.61
N GLU A 157 8.86 -6.44 -13.74
CA GLU A 157 9.63 -5.20 -13.86
C GLU A 157 10.63 -5.02 -12.70
N HIS A 158 10.15 -5.17 -11.46
CA HIS A 158 11.01 -5.07 -10.28
C HIS A 158 12.05 -6.19 -10.21
N PHE A 159 11.68 -7.41 -10.60
CA PHE A 159 12.58 -8.55 -10.62
C PHE A 159 13.67 -8.40 -11.66
N HIS A 160 13.34 -7.94 -12.87
CA HIS A 160 14.32 -7.63 -13.91
C HIS A 160 15.34 -6.59 -13.45
N HIS A 161 14.90 -5.54 -12.74
CA HIS A 161 15.81 -4.56 -12.16
C HIS A 161 16.73 -5.16 -11.09
N GLU A 162 16.20 -5.95 -10.16
CA GLU A 162 17.02 -6.62 -9.14
C GLU A 162 17.98 -7.64 -9.77
N PHE A 163 17.55 -8.35 -10.80
CA PHE A 163 18.37 -9.33 -11.51
C PHE A 163 19.55 -8.66 -12.23
N LYS A 164 19.29 -7.56 -12.96
CA LYS A 164 20.37 -6.76 -13.59
C LYS A 164 21.38 -6.27 -12.56
N PHE A 165 20.91 -5.87 -11.38
CA PHE A 165 21.78 -5.45 -10.28
C PHE A 165 22.65 -6.61 -9.76
N VAL A 166 22.10 -7.82 -9.63
CA VAL A 166 22.88 -9.01 -9.26
C VAL A 166 23.98 -9.28 -10.30
N LEU A 167 23.64 -9.21 -11.59
CA LEU A 167 24.62 -9.42 -12.67
C LEU A 167 25.73 -8.37 -12.69
N SER A 168 25.42 -7.11 -12.39
CA SER A 168 26.41 -6.02 -12.39
C SER A 168 27.25 -5.95 -11.10
N SER A 169 26.75 -6.49 -9.99
CA SER A 169 27.41 -6.45 -8.68
C SER A 169 28.39 -7.61 -8.46
N ALA A 170 28.38 -8.64 -9.32
CA ALA A 170 29.32 -9.78 -9.28
C ALA A 170 30.74 -9.41 -9.77
N LYS A 171 31.27 -8.25 -9.33
CA LYS A 171 32.61 -7.78 -9.67
C LYS A 171 33.69 -8.60 -8.97
#